data_AF-C7M5I4-F1
#
_entry.id   AF-C7M5I4-F1
#
_cell.length_a   1.000
_cell.length_b   1.000
_cell.length_c   1.000
_cell.angle_alpha   90.00
_cell.angle_beta   90.00
_cell.angle_gamma   90.00
#
_symmetry.space_group_name_H-M   'P 1'
#
loop_
_entity.id
_entity.type
_entity.pdbx_description
1 polymer ?
#
loop_
_entity_poly.entity_id
_entity_poly.type
_entity_poly.pdbx_seq_one_letter_code
_entity_poly.pdbx_strand_id
1 'polypeptide(L)' 'MKLILLTIGILLLCVVGMAIKIWGKKDGKFAGTCASQNPHLNPEGEPCSFCGRLPDEQECRNNK' A
#
# COMPACT_ATOMS: atom_id res chain seq x y z
N MET A 1 -16.39 25.77 4.30
CA MET A 1 -17.06 24.80 3.41
C MET A 1 -16.32 24.54 2.10
N LYS A 2 -15.84 25.57 1.38
CA LYS A 2 -15.07 25.40 0.12
C LYS A 2 -13.85 24.47 0.26
N LEU A 3 -13.08 24.62 1.33
CA LEU A 3 -11.93 23.75 1.63
C LEU A 3 -12.31 22.29 1.87
N ILE A 4 -13.47 22.05 2.51
CA ILE A 4 -13.98 20.71 2.81
C ILE A 4 -14.37 20.01 1.51
N LEU A 5 -15.09 20.70 0.61
CA LEU A 5 -15.45 20.15 -0.70
C LEU A 5 -14.20 19.84 -1.54
N LEU A 6 -13.18 20.72 -1.50
CA LEU A 6 -11.92 20.49 -2.19
C LEU A 6 -11.17 19.27 -1.64
N THR A 7 -11.07 19.14 -0.32
CA THR A 7 -10.39 18.00 0.32
C THR A 7 -11.09 16.69 0.03
N ILE A 8 -12.43 16.65 0.13
CA ILE A 8 -13.22 15.46 -0.22
C ILE A 8 -13.04 15.12 -1.70
N GLY A 9 -13.05 16.11 -2.60
CA GLY A 9 -12.84 15.90 -4.02
C GLY A 9 -11.48 15.25 -4.34
N ILE A 10 -10.40 15.74 -3.72
CA ILE A 10 -9.04 15.18 -3.89
C ILE A 10 -8.97 13.75 -3.31
N LEU A 11 -9.53 13.52 -2.12
CA LEU A 11 -9.57 12.19 -1.50
C LEU A 11 -10.30 11.16 -2.38
N LEU A 12 -11.48 11.53 -2.90
CA LEU A 12 -12.25 10.67 -3.80
C LEU A 12 -11.47 10.35 -5.08
N LEU A 13 -10.80 11.34 -5.67
CA LEU A 13 -9.98 11.12 -6.87
C LEU A 13 -8.84 10.13 -6.62
N CYS A 14 -8.16 10.22 -5.47
CA CYS A 14 -7.13 9.27 -5.08
C CYS A 14 -7.68 7.84 -4.89
N VAL A 15 -8.82 7.70 -4.20
CA VAL A 15 -9.45 6.38 -3.95
C VAL A 15 -9.91 5.74 -5.26
N VAL A 16 -10.56 6.52 -6.14
CA VAL A 16 -11.00 6.06 -7.47
C VAL A 16 -9.81 5.63 -8.32
N GLY A 17 -8.73 6.43 -8.34
CA GLY A 17 -7.50 6.07 -9.05
C GLY A 17 -6.88 4.77 -8.55
N MET A 18 -6.90 4.54 -7.24
CA MET A 18 -6.43 3.29 -6.64
C MET A 18 -7.31 2.09 -7.03
N ALA A 19 -8.63 2.26 -6.99
CA ALA A 19 -9.59 1.22 -7.33
C ALA A 19 -9.44 0.76 -8.79
N ILE A 20 -9.32 1.71 -9.73
CA ILE A 20 -9.09 1.40 -11.16
C ILE A 20 -7.79 0.62 -11.36
N LYS A 21 -6.72 1.02 -10.66
CA LYS A 21 -5.41 0.33 -10.73
C LYS A 21 -5.50 -1.12 -10.24
N ILE A 22 -6.27 -1.39 -9.19
CA ILE A 22 -6.50 -2.74 -8.66
C ILE A 22 -7.33 -3.57 -9.64
N TRP A 23 -8.37 -2.96 -10.23
CA TRP A 23 -9.22 -3.64 -11.21
C TRP A 23 -8.44 -4.07 -12.47
N GLY A 24 -7.42 -3.30 -12.87
CA GLY A 24 -6.52 -3.63 -13.98
C GLY A 24 -5.41 -4.64 -13.64
N LYS A 25 -5.27 -5.08 -12.39
CA LYS A 25 -4.27 -6.09 -11.98
C LYS A 25 -4.86 -7.49 -12.11
N LYS A 26 -4.08 -8.40 -12.71
CA LYS A 26 -4.37 -9.84 -12.69
C LYS A 26 -4.41 -10.29 -11.21
N ASP A 27 -5.49 -10.97 -10.81
CA ASP A 27 -5.82 -11.38 -9.44
C ASP A 27 -6.32 -10.28 -8.48
N GLY A 28 -6.50 -9.03 -8.94
CA GLY A 28 -7.03 -7.94 -8.10
C GLY A 28 -6.16 -7.64 -6.86
N LYS A 29 -4.93 -8.16 -6.82
CA LYS A 29 -4.02 -8.00 -5.70
C LYS A 29 -3.25 -6.69 -5.84
N PHE A 30 -3.18 -5.98 -4.73
CA PHE A 30 -2.40 -4.76 -4.63
C PHE A 30 -0.91 -5.11 -4.73
N ALA A 31 -0.15 -4.42 -5.58
CA ALA A 31 1.28 -4.72 -5.86
C ALA A 31 2.24 -4.41 -4.69
N GLY A 32 1.72 -4.20 -3.48
CA GLY A 32 2.48 -3.75 -2.31
C GLY A 32 2.82 -2.27 -2.36
N THR A 33 2.89 -1.70 -1.17
CA THR A 33 3.51 -0.40 -0.91
C THR A 33 4.70 -0.65 0.02
N CYS A 34 5.48 0.38 0.36
CA CYS A 34 6.48 0.26 1.42
C CYS A 34 5.92 -0.28 2.76
N ALA A 35 4.60 -0.23 2.97
CA ALA A 35 3.95 -0.80 4.17
C ALA A 35 3.98 -2.33 4.22
N SER A 36 4.10 -3.04 3.09
CA SER A 36 4.25 -4.50 3.09
C SER A 36 5.63 -4.97 3.59
N GLN A 37 6.52 -4.03 3.92
CA GLN A 37 7.76 -4.31 4.63
C GLN A 37 7.61 -4.33 6.17
N ASN A 38 6.46 -3.93 6.70
CA ASN A 38 6.29 -3.87 8.14
C ASN A 38 5.97 -5.26 8.69
N PRO A 39 6.77 -5.83 9.62
CA PRO A 39 6.48 -7.14 10.21
C PRO A 39 5.13 -7.18 10.95
N HIS A 40 4.62 -6.04 11.42
CA HIS A 40 3.27 -5.98 12.02
C HIS A 40 2.14 -6.09 10.98
N LEU A 41 2.39 -5.78 9.71
CA LEU A 41 1.40 -5.81 8.63
C LEU A 41 1.57 -7.02 7.71
N ASN A 42 2.68 -7.75 7.82
CA ASN A 42 2.98 -8.96 7.07
C ASN A 42 3.38 -10.13 7.99
N PRO A 43 2.46 -10.62 8.85
CA PRO A 43 2.77 -11.67 9.82
C PRO A 43 2.95 -13.06 9.20
N GLU A 44 2.41 -13.29 8.00
CA GLU A 44 2.49 -14.56 7.26
C GLU A 44 3.86 -14.76 6.60
N GLY A 45 4.69 -13.72 6.58
CA GLY A 45 6.04 -13.81 6.05
C GLY A 45 6.15 -13.72 4.52
N GLU A 46 5.13 -13.21 3.83
CA GLU A 46 5.10 -13.17 2.37
C GLU A 46 6.20 -12.25 1.80
N PRO A 47 6.83 -12.61 0.67
CA PRO A 47 7.81 -11.75 0.02
C PRO A 47 7.14 -10.44 -0.42
N CYS A 48 7.82 -9.32 -0.21
CA CYS A 48 7.27 -8.02 -0.53
C CYS A 48 6.95 -7.89 -2.01
N SER A 49 5.71 -7.59 -2.35
CA SER A 49 5.30 -7.43 -3.74
C SER A 49 5.87 -6.18 -4.44
N PHE A 50 6.50 -5.25 -3.71
CA PHE A 50 7.19 -4.08 -4.27
C PHE A 50 8.68 -4.33 -4.56
N CYS A 51 9.41 -5.00 -3.66
CA CYS A 51 10.86 -5.19 -3.77
C CYS A 51 11.33 -6.65 -3.75
N GLY A 52 10.43 -7.62 -3.54
CA GLY A 52 10.69 -9.06 -3.54
C GLY A 52 11.30 -9.63 -2.26
N ARG A 53 11.74 -8.78 -1.32
CA ARG A 53 12.45 -9.21 -0.11
C ARG A 53 11.53 -9.95 0.88
N LEU A 54 12.06 -11.01 1.49
CA LEU A 54 11.40 -11.68 2.62
C LEU A 54 11.45 -10.80 3.87
N PRO A 55 10.48 -10.89 4.79
CA PRO A 55 10.45 -10.12 6.03
C PRO A 55 11.75 -10.12 6.83
N ASP A 56 12.44 -11.26 6.91
CA ASP A 56 13.76 -11.37 7.55
C ASP A 56 14.87 -10.56 6.87
N GLU A 57 14.73 -10.27 5.57
CA GLU A 57 15.67 -9.47 4.78
C GLU A 57 15.31 -7.98 4.74
N GLN A 58 14.21 -7.60 5.41
CA GLN A 58 13.71 -6.23 5.37
C GLN A 58 14.42 -5.40 6.43
N GLU A 59 15.22 -4.42 5.98
CA GLU A 59 15.80 -3.37 6.82
C GLU A 59 14.74 -2.34 7.25
N CYS A 60 13.59 -2.79 7.78
CA CYS A 60 12.70 -1.89 8.50
C CYS A 60 13.38 -1.51 9.80
N ARG A 61 14.02 -0.34 9.81
CA ARG A 61 14.75 0.21 10.97
C ARG A 61 13.82 0.32 12.17
N ASN A 62 13.72 -0.76 12.95
CA ASN A 62 13.20 -0.75 14.32
C ASN A 62 14.30 -0.15 15.21
N ASN A 63 14.49 1.17 15.14
CA ASN A 63 15.13 1.88 16.24
C ASN A 63 14.14 1.84 17.40
N LYS A 64 14.35 0.88 18.30
CA LYS A 64 13.75 0.91 19.63
C LYS A 64 14.38 2.03 20.45
#